data_AF-A0A6V7LYQ7-F1
#
_entry.id   AF-A0A6V7LYQ7-F1
#
_cell.length_a   1.000
_cell.length_b   1.000
_cell.length_c   1.000
_cell.angle_alpha   90.00
_cell.angle_beta   90.00
_cell.angle_gamma   90.00
#
_symmetry.space_group_name_H-M   'P 1'
#
loop_
_entity.id
_entity.type
_entity.pdbx_description
1 polymer ?
#
loop_
_entity_poly.entity_id
_entity_poly.type
_entity_poly.pdbx_seq_one_letter_code
_entity_poly.pdbx_strand_id
1 'polypeptide(L)' 'LISEAIRHGPTHKETMELADFYILEKQLVHKLFKVLAPRYQNYTSSYTKLHRIQVDYPGKWWPKAVLELR' A
#
# COMPACT_ATOMS: atom_id res chain seq x y z
N LEU A 1 -6.06 -2.22 -3.05
CA LEU A 1 -5.64 -0.96 -3.73
C LEU A 1 -4.56 -1.20 -4.79
N ILE A 2 -3.36 -1.67 -4.43
CA ILE A 2 -2.27 -1.93 -5.41
C ILE A 2 -2.70 -2.94 -6.49
N SER A 3 -3.40 -4.02 -6.11
CA SER A 3 -3.94 -5.01 -7.05
C SER A 3 -4.85 -4.39 -8.12
N GLU A 4 -5.76 -3.52 -7.71
CA GLU A 4 -6.71 -2.85 -8.61
C GLU A 4 -5.98 -1.88 -9.54
N ALA A 5 -5.01 -1.14 -9.00
CA ALA A 5 -4.19 -0.22 -9.78
C ALA A 5 -3.37 -0.95 -10.86
N ILE A 6 -2.87 -2.16 -10.58
CA ILE A 6 -2.17 -3.00 -11.56
C ILE A 6 -3.14 -3.56 -12.60
N ARG A 7 -4.31 -4.05 -12.17
CA ARG A 7 -5.28 -4.71 -13.04
C ARG A 7 -5.90 -3.75 -14.06
N HIS A 8 -6.29 -2.56 -13.61
CA HIS A 8 -7.08 -1.62 -14.41
C HIS A 8 -6.24 -0.46 -14.95
N GLY A 9 -5.08 -0.18 -14.36
CA GLY A 9 -4.21 0.90 -14.78
C GLY A 9 -4.77 2.30 -14.49
N PRO A 10 -4.05 3.36 -14.91
CA PRO A 10 -4.40 4.74 -14.60
C PRO A 10 -5.56 5.33 -15.42
N THR A 11 -5.98 4.66 -16.50
CA THR A 11 -7.07 5.15 -17.38
C THR A 11 -8.45 4.72 -16.89
N HIS A 12 -8.52 3.81 -15.90
CA HIS A 12 -9.78 3.32 -15.38
C HIS A 12 -10.35 4.28 -14.34
N LYS A 13 -11.50 4.89 -14.68
CA LYS A 13 -12.14 5.92 -13.87
C LYS A 13 -12.49 5.42 -12.46
N GLU A 14 -13.11 4.26 -12.35
CA GLU A 14 -13.55 3.73 -11.05
C GLU A 14 -12.36 3.44 -10.12
N THR A 15 -11.25 2.94 -10.66
CA THR A 15 -10.03 2.69 -9.87
C THR A 15 -9.34 4.00 -9.47
N MET A 16 -9.41 5.03 -10.31
CA MET A 16 -8.93 6.36 -9.98
C MET A 16 -9.75 6.99 -8.86
N GLU A 17 -11.09 6.91 -8.94
CA GLU A 17 -12.00 7.41 -7.90
C GLU A 17 -11.83 6.64 -6.58
N LEU A 18 -11.63 5.31 -6.65
CA LEU A 18 -11.30 4.49 -5.49
C LEU A 18 -9.98 4.95 -4.83
N ALA A 19 -8.94 5.18 -5.63
CA ALA A 19 -7.66 5.66 -5.13
C ALA A 19 -7.78 7.07 -4.54
N ASP A 20 -8.55 7.95 -5.17
CA ASP A 20 -8.82 9.30 -4.71
C ASP A 20 -9.57 9.33 -3.38
N PHE A 21 -10.50 8.39 -3.17
CA PHE A 21 -11.26 8.25 -1.92
C PHE A 21 -10.37 7.81 -0.74
N TYR A 22 -9.52 6.80 -0.94
CA TYR A 22 -8.70 6.26 0.15
C TYR A 22 -7.42 7.06 0.41
N ILE A 23 -6.88 7.74 -0.59
CA ILE A 23 -5.63 8.51 -0.47
C ILE A 23 -5.99 9.99 -0.32
N LEU A 24 -5.76 10.51 0.88
CA LEU A 24 -5.97 11.93 1.19
C LEU A 24 -5.03 12.82 0.39
N GLU A 25 -3.75 12.45 0.37
CA GLU A 25 -2.71 13.14 -0.37
C GLU A 25 -2.71 12.83 -1.88
N LYS A 26 -3.24 13.75 -2.69
CA LYS A 26 -3.46 13.53 -4.13
C LYS A 26 -2.17 13.27 -4.92
N GLN A 27 -1.03 13.77 -4.47
CA GLN A 27 0.27 13.45 -5.05
C GLN A 27 0.64 11.96 -4.91
N LEU A 28 0.13 11.27 -3.88
CA LEU A 28 0.40 9.84 -3.67
C LEU A 28 -0.43 8.96 -4.61
N VAL A 29 -1.55 9.45 -5.14
CA VAL A 29 -2.32 8.77 -6.20
C VAL A 29 -1.45 8.64 -7.45
N HIS A 30 -0.77 9.72 -7.84
CA HIS A 30 0.19 9.67 -8.96
C HIS A 30 1.33 8.67 -8.69
N LYS A 31 1.88 8.66 -7.45
CA LYS A 31 2.91 7.69 -7.03
C LYS A 31 2.42 6.24 -7.05
N LEU A 32 1.16 5.99 -6.69
CA LEU A 32 0.54 4.67 -6.73
C LEU A 32 0.59 4.08 -8.15
N PHE A 33 0.15 4.85 -9.14
CA PHE A 33 0.08 4.35 -10.53
C PHE A 33 1.42 4.39 -11.27
N LYS A 34 2.27 5.39 -11.02
CA LYS A 34 3.54 5.54 -11.76
C LYS A 34 4.71 4.80 -11.14
N VAL A 35 4.69 4.56 -9.83
CA VAL A 35 5.82 3.97 -9.11
C VAL A 35 5.47 2.62 -8.50
N LEU A 36 4.39 2.54 -7.71
CA LEU A 36 4.07 1.30 -6.99
C LEU A 36 3.48 0.22 -7.89
N ALA A 37 2.51 0.56 -8.74
CA ALA A 37 1.88 -0.43 -9.62
C ALA A 37 2.88 -1.11 -10.58
N PRO A 38 3.76 -0.39 -11.32
CA PRO A 38 4.77 -1.02 -12.16
C PRO A 38 5.79 -1.84 -11.36
N ARG A 39 6.17 -1.38 -10.16
CA ARG A 39 7.10 -2.08 -9.27
C ARG A 39 6.59 -3.48 -8.89
N TYR A 40 5.29 -3.60 -8.64
CA TYR A 40 4.67 -4.84 -8.15
C TYR A 40 3.98 -5.66 -9.24
N GLN A 41 4.08 -5.27 -10.52
CA GLN A 41 3.37 -5.92 -11.62
C GLN A 41 3.69 -7.42 -11.74
N ASN A 42 4.94 -7.81 -11.44
CA ASN A 42 5.39 -9.20 -11.53
C ASN A 42 5.29 -9.97 -10.20
N TYR A 43 4.77 -9.35 -9.14
CA TYR A 43 4.63 -10.03 -7.85
C TYR A 43 3.42 -10.95 -7.90
N THR A 44 3.65 -12.24 -7.67
CA THR A 44 2.59 -13.26 -7.55
C THR A 44 2.13 -13.47 -6.11
N SER A 45 2.80 -12.84 -5.14
CA SER A 45 2.53 -12.95 -3.70
C SER A 45 2.00 -11.65 -3.09
N SER A 46 1.89 -11.60 -1.76
CA SER A 46 1.53 -10.39 -1.03
C SER A 46 2.48 -9.21 -1.34
N TYR A 47 1.91 -8.02 -1.48
CA TYR A 47 2.65 -6.76 -1.70
C TYR A 47 3.25 -6.18 -0.41
N THR A 48 2.72 -6.60 0.73
CA THR A 48 3.12 -6.11 2.05
C THR A 48 3.74 -7.21 2.89
N LYS A 49 4.58 -6.81 3.84
CA LYS A 49 5.14 -7.67 4.88
C LYS A 49 4.85 -7.04 6.24
N LEU A 50 4.34 -7.85 7.16
CA LEU A 50 4.01 -7.43 8.52
C LEU A 50 5.01 -8.07 9.49
N HIS A 51 5.71 -7.25 10.24
CA HIS A 51 6.68 -7.68 11.25
C HIS A 51 6.19 -7.31 12.64
N ARG A 52 6.15 -8.28 13.55
CA ARG A 52 5.86 -8.00 14.97
C ARG A 52 7.08 -7.36 15.62
N ILE A 53 6.87 -6.26 16.35
CA ILE A 53 7.93 -5.60 17.11
C ILE A 53 7.90 -6.15 18.54
N GLN A 54 9.07 -6.22 19.16
CA GLN A 54 9.19 -6.48 20.60
C GLN A 54 8.52 -5.36 21.42
N VAL A 55 8.07 -5.70 22.62
CA VAL A 55 7.51 -4.71 23.55
C VAL A 55 8.67 -4.04 24.28
N ASP A 56 8.86 -2.75 24.06
CA ASP A 56 9.89 -1.98 24.77
C ASP A 56 9.58 -1.95 26.28
N TYR A 57 10.55 -2.29 27.13
CA TYR A 57 10.43 -2.17 28.60
C TYR A 57 11.02 -0.82 29.07
N PRO A 58 10.42 -0.10 30.05
CA PRO A 58 9.18 -0.38 30.78
C PRO A 58 7.95 0.26 30.10
N GLY A 59 7.54 -0.27 28.95
CA GLY A 59 6.45 0.28 28.13
C GLY A 59 5.13 -0.50 28.23
N LYS A 60 4.05 0.14 27.77
CA LYS A 60 2.70 -0.44 27.69
C LYS A 60 2.64 -1.62 26.72
N TRP A 61 1.86 -2.65 27.09
CA TRP A 61 1.66 -3.94 26.42
C TRP A 61 0.92 -3.91 25.07
N TRP A 62 0.78 -2.75 24.42
CA TRP A 62 0.11 -2.71 23.13
C TRP A 62 0.98 -3.40 22.07
N PRO A 63 0.51 -4.48 21.43
CA PRO A 63 1.29 -5.14 20.39
C PRO A 63 1.52 -4.16 19.24
N LYS A 64 2.79 -3.91 18.92
CA LYS A 64 3.19 -3.08 17.78
C LYS A 64 3.64 -3.96 16.62
N ALA A 65 3.44 -3.48 15.40
CA ALA A 65 3.93 -4.12 14.20
C ALA A 65 4.40 -3.08 13.18
N VAL A 66 5.41 -3.43 12.37
CA VAL A 66 5.83 -2.67 11.20
C VAL A 66 5.16 -3.30 9.97
N LEU A 67 4.41 -2.50 9.22
CA LEU A 67 3.92 -2.89 7.90
C LEU A 67 4.79 -2.19 6.85
N GLU A 68 5.49 -2.97 6.03
CA GLU A 68 6.31 -2.47 4.93
C GLU A 68 5.79 -2.95 3.57
N LEU A 69 6.09 -2.18 2.52
CA LEU A 69 5.88 -2.59 1.14
C LEU A 69 7.14 -3.34 0.65
N ARG A 70 6.95 -4.44 -0.07
CA ARG A 70 8.05 -5.33 -0.51
C ARG A 70 8.80 -4.84 -1.75
#